data_AF-A0A0U2U5S1-F1
#
_entry.id   AF-A0A0U2U5S1-F1
#
_cell.length_a   1.000
_cell.length_b   1.000
_cell.length_c   1.000
_cell.angle_alpha   90.00
_cell.angle_beta   90.00
_cell.angle_gamma   90.00
#
_symmetry.space_group_name_H-M   'P 1'
#
loop_
_entity.id
_entity.type
_entity.pdbx_description
1 polymer ?
#
loop_
_entity_poly.entity_id
_entity_poly.type
_entity_poly.pdbx_seq_one_letter_code
_entity_poly.pdbx_strand_id
1 'polypeptide(L)'
;MTGYPFFIFVKQKVCAYTQRIYFSRQIAKAVREIIMFMWLAARQRPDFHTINRFRSERMKDVLETVFTAILGFLVEEKYVKLEHYFVDGTKIEANANKYTFVWGKAVVKHKAKLQEKVKTLFASIEAAGQQEEQEEQGRDLPELGEAASLTSEKLEKAVQQLEEQLQNKPKDKPLKKAVRVLRKDLLPRLQKYEQNQAILG
;
A
#
# COMPACT_ATOMS: atom_id res chain seq x y z
N MET A 1 5.06 -22.63 -7.72
CA MET A 1 4.16 -21.62 -8.31
C MET A 1 2.97 -21.46 -7.38
N THR A 2 2.86 -20.35 -6.66
CA THR A 2 1.63 -20.04 -5.91
C THR A 2 0.50 -19.80 -6.91
N GLY A 3 -0.55 -20.63 -6.85
CA GLY A 3 -1.62 -20.72 -7.84
C GLY A 3 -2.62 -19.58 -7.78
N TYR A 4 -2.17 -18.34 -7.97
CA TYR A 4 -3.04 -17.17 -7.97
C TYR A 4 -3.54 -16.83 -9.39
N PRO A 5 -4.86 -16.60 -9.59
CA PRO A 5 -5.41 -16.17 -10.86
C PRO A 5 -4.81 -14.85 -11.35
N PHE A 6 -4.36 -14.80 -12.62
CA PHE A 6 -3.78 -13.61 -13.26
C PHE A 6 -4.63 -12.34 -13.06
N PHE A 7 -5.95 -12.46 -13.21
CA PHE A 7 -6.88 -11.34 -13.09
C PHE A 7 -6.92 -10.68 -11.71
N ILE A 8 -6.62 -11.41 -10.64
CA ILE A 8 -6.63 -10.85 -9.28
C ILE A 8 -5.51 -9.80 -9.14
N PHE A 9 -4.32 -10.12 -9.64
CA PHE A 9 -3.20 -9.18 -9.58
C PHE A 9 -3.38 -7.96 -10.48
N VAL A 10 -3.97 -8.13 -11.67
CA VAL A 10 -4.28 -6.99 -12.55
C VAL A 10 -5.23 -6.03 -11.86
N LYS A 11 -6.32 -6.54 -11.27
CA LYS A 11 -7.31 -5.75 -10.53
C LYS A 11 -6.67 -5.00 -9.36
N GLN A 12 -5.85 -5.70 -8.56
CA GLN A 12 -5.14 -5.09 -7.44
C GLN A 12 -4.18 -4.00 -7.91
N LYS A 13 -3.37 -4.23 -8.94
CA LYS A 13 -2.40 -3.26 -9.45
C LYS A 13 -3.08 -2.02 -10.01
N VAL A 14 -4.10 -2.19 -10.85
CA VAL A 14 -4.86 -1.06 -11.39
C VAL A 14 -5.49 -0.23 -10.27
N CYS A 15 -6.15 -0.89 -9.31
CA CYS A 15 -6.77 -0.22 -8.16
C CYS A 15 -5.75 0.44 -7.22
N ALA A 16 -4.57 -0.15 -7.07
CA ALA A 16 -3.48 0.45 -6.31
C ALA A 16 -2.98 1.72 -6.98
N TYR A 17 -2.80 1.70 -8.29
CA TYR A 17 -2.25 2.82 -9.05
C TYR A 17 -3.22 4.00 -9.10
N THR A 18 -4.53 3.76 -9.13
CA THR A 18 -5.53 4.83 -9.00
C THR A 18 -5.50 5.49 -7.62
N GLN A 19 -5.11 4.77 -6.57
CA GLN A 19 -4.89 5.28 -5.22
C GLN A 19 -3.47 5.80 -4.97
N ARG A 20 -2.64 5.87 -6.00
CA ARG A 20 -1.22 6.25 -5.92
C ARG A 20 -0.36 5.32 -5.04
N ILE A 21 -0.79 4.07 -4.91
CA ILE A 21 -0.04 3.00 -4.25
C ILE A 21 0.66 2.19 -5.34
N TYR A 22 1.97 2.35 -5.46
CA TYR A 22 2.72 1.76 -6.58
C TYR A 22 3.64 0.62 -6.15
N PHE A 23 4.13 0.67 -4.92
CA PHE A 23 5.13 -0.25 -4.39
C PHE A 23 4.51 -1.59 -3.98
N SER A 24 5.17 -2.70 -4.34
CA SER A 24 4.64 -4.05 -4.10
C SER A 24 4.41 -4.35 -2.62
N ARG A 25 5.24 -3.79 -1.73
CA ARG A 25 5.09 -3.90 -0.26
C ARG A 25 3.86 -3.18 0.25
N GLN A 26 3.65 -1.95 -0.21
CA GLN A 26 2.45 -1.18 0.12
C GLN A 26 1.18 -1.84 -0.41
N ILE A 27 1.23 -2.46 -1.59
CA ILE A 27 0.10 -3.23 -2.13
C ILE A 27 -0.16 -4.48 -1.27
N ALA A 28 0.88 -5.22 -0.86
CA ALA A 28 0.74 -6.35 0.06
C ALA A 28 0.12 -5.91 1.41
N LYS A 29 0.54 -4.76 1.94
CA LYS A 29 -0.07 -4.13 3.12
C LYS A 29 -1.54 -3.78 2.88
N ALA A 30 -1.85 -3.11 1.77
CA ALA A 30 -3.21 -2.74 1.40
C ALA A 30 -4.15 -3.96 1.30
N VAL A 31 -3.69 -5.08 0.72
CA VAL A 31 -4.47 -6.33 0.66
C VAL A 31 -4.77 -6.92 2.04
N ARG A 32 -3.97 -6.61 3.06
CA ARG A 32 -4.18 -7.08 4.44
C ARG A 32 -5.01 -6.14 5.30
N GLU A 33 -5.06 -4.85 4.98
CA GLU A 33 -5.66 -3.83 5.86
C GLU A 33 -6.91 -3.19 5.25
N ILE A 34 -6.95 -3.03 3.93
CA ILE A 34 -7.99 -2.26 3.25
C ILE A 34 -9.04 -3.22 2.68
N ILE A 35 -10.28 -3.09 3.13
CA ILE A 35 -11.42 -3.95 2.77
C ILE A 35 -11.60 -4.07 1.25
N MET A 36 -11.44 -2.97 0.52
CA MET A 36 -11.54 -2.97 -0.94
C MET A 36 -10.49 -3.90 -1.58
N PHE A 37 -9.24 -3.84 -1.12
CA PHE A 37 -8.19 -4.71 -1.65
C PHE A 37 -8.39 -6.17 -1.22
N MET A 38 -8.90 -6.43 -0.01
CA MET A 38 -9.28 -7.78 0.41
C MET A 38 -10.35 -8.38 -0.49
N TRP A 39 -11.34 -7.57 -0.89
CA TRP A 39 -12.41 -8.00 -1.79
C TRP A 39 -11.88 -8.26 -3.20
N LEU A 40 -11.06 -7.36 -3.75
CA LEU A 40 -10.39 -7.55 -5.05
C LEU A 40 -9.46 -8.76 -5.06
N ALA A 41 -8.87 -9.10 -3.91
CA ALA A 41 -8.03 -10.27 -3.70
C ALA A 41 -8.81 -11.58 -3.51
N ALA A 42 -10.14 -11.55 -3.43
CA ALA A 42 -10.93 -12.69 -2.98
C ALA A 42 -10.41 -13.29 -1.64
N ARG A 43 -10.02 -12.41 -0.70
CA ARG A 43 -9.37 -12.74 0.59
C ARG A 43 -8.00 -13.43 0.48
N GLN A 44 -7.42 -13.57 -0.71
CA GLN A 44 -6.05 -14.04 -0.87
C GLN A 44 -5.08 -12.97 -0.37
N ARG A 45 -3.99 -13.39 0.26
CA ARG A 45 -2.95 -12.49 0.79
C ARG A 45 -1.62 -12.76 0.08
N PRO A 46 -1.46 -12.33 -1.18
CA PRO A 46 -0.19 -12.47 -1.86
C PRO A 46 0.87 -11.63 -1.15
N ASP A 47 2.03 -12.26 -0.92
CA ASP A 47 3.20 -11.59 -0.37
C ASP A 47 3.80 -10.58 -1.37
N PHE A 48 4.56 -9.59 -0.88
CA PHE A 48 5.19 -8.58 -1.72
C PHE A 48 6.10 -9.18 -2.79
N HIS A 49 6.79 -10.30 -2.50
CA HIS A 49 7.60 -11.03 -3.48
C HIS A 49 6.75 -11.54 -4.65
N THR A 50 5.56 -12.05 -4.34
CA THR A 50 4.63 -12.58 -5.35
C THR A 50 4.12 -11.43 -6.23
N ILE A 51 3.76 -10.30 -5.61
CA ILE A 51 3.31 -9.10 -6.31
C ILE A 51 4.43 -8.50 -7.17
N ASN A 52 5.67 -8.51 -6.67
CA ASN A 52 6.83 -8.00 -7.41
C ASN A 52 7.17 -8.92 -8.60
N ARG A 53 7.19 -10.24 -8.39
CA ARG A 53 7.39 -11.24 -9.45
C ARG A 53 6.34 -11.11 -10.55
N PHE A 54 5.07 -10.90 -10.17
CA PHE A 54 4.01 -10.67 -11.14
C PHE A 54 4.25 -9.42 -12.00
N ARG A 55 4.70 -8.33 -11.36
CA ARG A 55 5.08 -7.08 -12.05
C ARG A 55 6.24 -7.31 -13.03
N SER A 56 7.33 -7.95 -12.58
CA SER A 56 8.55 -8.09 -13.39
C SER A 56 8.46 -9.14 -14.49
N GLU A 57 7.77 -10.26 -14.26
CA GLU A 57 7.74 -11.38 -15.20
C GLU A 57 6.53 -11.38 -16.15
N ARG A 58 5.35 -10.92 -15.68
CA ARG A 58 4.08 -11.13 -16.40
C ARG A 58 3.44 -9.86 -16.93
N MET A 59 3.77 -8.70 -16.38
CA MET A 59 3.03 -7.46 -16.61
C MET A 59 3.88 -6.26 -16.99
N LYS A 60 5.20 -6.43 -17.13
CA LYS A 60 6.13 -5.35 -17.44
C LYS A 60 5.69 -4.53 -18.65
N ASP A 61 5.30 -5.19 -19.73
CA ASP A 61 4.94 -4.52 -20.98
C ASP A 61 3.43 -4.25 -21.13
N VAL A 62 2.60 -4.95 -20.35
CA VAL A 62 1.13 -4.94 -20.51
C VAL A 62 0.47 -3.94 -19.57
N LEU A 63 1.02 -3.72 -18.38
CA LEU A 63 0.39 -2.90 -17.34
C LEU A 63 0.25 -1.44 -17.78
N GLU A 64 1.25 -0.85 -18.42
CA GLU A 64 1.17 0.52 -18.95
C GLU A 64 0.02 0.66 -19.94
N THR A 65 -0.12 -0.31 -20.85
CA THR A 65 -1.13 -0.30 -21.92
C THR A 65 -2.53 -0.47 -21.33
N VAL A 66 -2.71 -1.44 -20.42
CA VAL A 66 -3.99 -1.68 -19.73
C VAL A 66 -4.38 -0.48 -18.88
N PHE A 67 -3.45 0.08 -18.10
CA PHE A 67 -3.71 1.24 -17.26
C PHE A 67 -4.07 2.46 -18.10
N THR A 68 -3.35 2.71 -19.20
CA THR A 68 -3.66 3.80 -20.13
C THR A 68 -5.04 3.63 -20.76
N ALA A 69 -5.42 2.42 -21.16
CA ALA A 69 -6.74 2.13 -21.73
C ALA A 69 -7.85 2.38 -20.71
N ILE A 70 -7.68 1.92 -19.46
CA ILE A 70 -8.65 2.14 -18.38
C ILE A 70 -8.76 3.62 -18.05
N LEU A 71 -7.63 4.34 -17.96
CA LEU A 71 -7.64 5.77 -17.68
C LEU A 71 -8.29 6.56 -18.83
N GLY A 72 -8.02 6.18 -20.08
CA GLY A 72 -8.69 6.73 -21.25
C GLY A 72 -10.20 6.55 -21.19
N PHE A 73 -10.66 5.33 -20.90
CA PHE A 73 -12.08 5.02 -20.71
C PHE A 73 -12.71 5.87 -19.60
N LEU A 74 -12.06 6.01 -18.44
CA LEU A 74 -12.58 6.82 -17.33
C LEU A 74 -12.66 8.32 -17.67
N VAL A 75 -11.77 8.81 -18.53
CA VAL A 75 -11.79 10.20 -19.01
C VAL A 75 -12.90 10.42 -20.04
N GLU A 76 -13.09 9.46 -20.96
CA GLU A 76 -14.18 9.48 -21.94
C GLU A 76 -15.55 9.48 -21.26
N GLU A 77 -15.72 8.66 -20.22
CA GLU A 77 -16.93 8.60 -19.39
C GLU A 77 -17.04 9.75 -18.37
N LYS A 78 -16.11 10.72 -18.39
CA LYS A 78 -16.09 11.89 -17.50
C LYS A 78 -15.99 11.58 -16.00
N TYR A 79 -15.57 10.37 -15.62
CA TYR A 79 -15.30 9.99 -14.23
C TYR A 79 -13.99 10.59 -13.70
N VAL A 80 -13.04 10.90 -14.59
CA VAL A 80 -11.74 11.48 -14.23
C VAL A 80 -11.47 12.74 -15.05
N LYS A 81 -11.15 13.84 -14.37
CA LYS A 81 -10.62 15.06 -15.00
C LYS A 81 -9.09 15.02 -14.93
N LEU A 82 -8.42 15.02 -16.09
CA LEU A 82 -6.95 15.05 -16.17
C LEU A 82 -6.35 16.44 -15.89
N GLU A 83 -7.21 17.43 -15.73
CA GLU A 83 -6.84 18.79 -15.34
C GLU A 83 -6.89 18.87 -13.82
N HIS A 84 -5.72 19.05 -13.21
CA HIS A 84 -5.62 19.44 -11.80
C HIS A 84 -6.16 20.87 -11.67
N TYR A 85 -7.46 21.01 -11.54
CA TYR A 85 -8.08 22.25 -11.10
C TYR A 85 -8.47 22.07 -9.64
N PHE A 86 -7.54 22.40 -8.74
CA PHE A 86 -7.89 22.64 -7.34
C PHE A 86 -8.62 23.98 -7.31
N VAL A 87 -9.95 23.95 -7.39
CA VAL A 87 -10.76 25.05 -6.88
C VAL A 87 -11.39 24.56 -5.59
N ASP A 88 -10.81 25.05 -4.50
CA ASP A 88 -11.46 25.10 -3.21
C ASP A 88 -12.74 25.93 -3.38
N GLY A 89 -13.88 25.32 -3.05
CA GLY A 89 -15.21 25.90 -3.24
C GLY A 89 -16.12 25.07 -4.13
N THR A 90 -17.01 24.31 -3.50
CA THR A 90 -18.15 23.68 -4.16
C THR A 90 -19.03 24.75 -4.82
N LYS A 91 -18.98 24.85 -6.15
CA LYS A 91 -19.99 25.55 -6.95
C LYS A 91 -20.51 24.58 -8.00
N ILE A 92 -21.61 23.90 -7.71
CA ILE A 92 -22.31 23.04 -8.66
C ILE A 92 -23.08 23.96 -9.60
N GLU A 93 -22.42 24.41 -10.68
CA GLU A 93 -23.13 25.01 -11.80
C GLU A 93 -23.58 23.88 -12.73
N ALA A 94 -24.90 23.80 -12.96
CA ALA A 94 -25.49 22.88 -13.90
C ALA A 94 -24.90 23.17 -15.30
N ASN A 95 -24.06 22.26 -15.79
CA ASN A 95 -23.47 22.37 -17.12
C ASN A 95 -24.54 22.08 -18.18
N ALA A 96 -25.26 23.13 -18.60
CA ALA A 96 -26.21 23.12 -19.71
C ALA A 96 -25.56 23.69 -20.99
N ASN A 97 -24.40 23.17 -21.39
CA ASN A 97 -23.80 23.57 -22.67
C ASN A 97 -24.46 22.82 -23.83
N LYS A 98 -25.28 23.53 -24.62
CA LYS A 98 -26.06 23.05 -25.78
C LYS A 98 -25.18 22.62 -26.97
N TYR A 99 -23.86 22.84 -26.92
CA TYR A 99 -22.93 22.47 -27.99
C TYR A 99 -21.73 21.67 -27.44
N THR A 100 -21.79 20.34 -27.55
CA THR A 100 -20.70 19.41 -27.27
C THR A 100 -19.89 19.13 -28.54
N PHE A 101 -19.34 20.18 -29.16
CA PHE A 101 -18.50 19.99 -30.34
C PHE A 101 -17.08 19.64 -29.91
N VAL A 102 -16.72 18.37 -30.04
CA VAL A 102 -15.39 17.87 -29.70
C VAL A 102 -14.51 17.92 -30.96
N TRP A 103 -13.46 18.75 -30.94
CA TRP A 103 -12.53 18.85 -32.06
C TRP A 103 -11.63 17.61 -32.13
N GLY A 104 -11.74 16.82 -33.20
CA GLY A 104 -10.98 15.57 -33.38
C GLY A 104 -9.45 15.76 -33.24
N LYS A 105 -8.88 16.85 -33.77
CA LYS A 105 -7.46 17.19 -33.59
C LYS A 105 -7.08 17.45 -32.12
N ALA A 106 -7.98 18.05 -31.35
CA ALA A 106 -7.76 18.28 -29.93
C ALA A 106 -7.75 16.94 -29.17
N VAL A 107 -8.71 16.04 -29.44
CA VAL A 107 -8.78 14.71 -28.81
C VAL A 107 -7.50 13.91 -29.05
N VAL A 108 -7.03 13.87 -30.30
CA VAL A 108 -5.78 13.17 -30.66
C VAL A 108 -4.59 13.74 -29.87
N LYS A 109 -4.50 15.08 -29.78
CA LYS A 109 -3.43 15.75 -29.02
C LYS A 109 -3.52 15.46 -27.52
N HIS A 110 -4.72 15.46 -26.93
CA HIS A 110 -4.92 15.16 -25.51
C HIS A 110 -4.61 13.69 -25.19
N LYS A 111 -4.98 12.76 -26.08
CA LYS A 111 -4.66 11.33 -25.96
C LYS A 111 -3.15 11.08 -26.00
N ALA A 112 -2.44 11.71 -26.93
CA ALA A 112 -0.98 11.61 -27.00
C ALA A 112 -0.31 12.15 -25.73
N LYS A 113 -0.74 13.32 -25.23
CA LYS A 113 -0.25 13.89 -23.96
C LYS A 113 -0.53 12.99 -22.76
N LEU A 114 -1.69 12.33 -22.74
CA LEU A 114 -2.02 11.38 -21.68
C LEU A 114 -1.05 10.20 -21.68
N GLN A 115 -0.79 9.62 -22.85
CA GLN A 115 0.17 8.52 -22.99
C GLN A 115 1.57 8.90 -22.53
N GLU A 116 2.06 10.09 -22.90
CA GLU A 116 3.35 10.60 -22.41
C GLU A 116 3.38 10.74 -20.89
N LYS A 117 2.33 11.30 -20.28
CA LYS A 117 2.24 11.42 -18.81
C LYS A 117 2.22 10.07 -18.11
N VAL A 118 1.54 9.08 -18.69
CA VAL A 118 1.53 7.73 -18.13
C VAL A 118 2.94 7.13 -18.20
N LYS A 119 3.62 7.24 -19.34
CA LYS A 119 5.01 6.77 -19.50
C LYS A 119 5.96 7.39 -18.48
N THR A 120 5.91 8.71 -18.30
CA THR A 120 6.79 9.39 -17.33
C THR A 120 6.48 8.97 -15.89
N LEU A 121 5.21 8.74 -15.56
CA LEU A 121 4.79 8.22 -14.26
C LEU A 121 5.33 6.80 -14.02
N PHE A 122 5.23 5.90 -14.99
CA PHE A 122 5.77 4.55 -14.85
C PHE A 122 7.29 4.55 -14.69
N ALA A 123 8.00 5.40 -15.46
CA ALA A 123 9.45 5.55 -15.31
C ALA A 123 9.86 6.05 -13.91
N SER A 124 9.12 7.01 -13.34
CA SER A 124 9.41 7.50 -11.98
C SER A 124 9.11 6.44 -10.91
N ILE A 125 8.02 5.68 -11.07
CA ILE A 125 7.68 4.55 -10.19
C ILE A 125 8.78 3.48 -10.23
N GLU A 126 9.30 3.15 -11.41
CA GLU A 126 10.37 2.16 -11.55
C GLU A 126 11.66 2.61 -10.87
N ALA A 127 12.07 3.87 -11.07
CA ALA A 127 13.24 4.43 -10.41
C ALA A 127 13.09 4.41 -8.88
N ALA A 128 11.94 4.86 -8.37
CA ALA A 128 11.67 4.85 -6.93
C ALA A 128 11.63 3.43 -6.35
N GLY A 129 11.07 2.46 -7.10
CA GLY A 129 11.03 1.07 -6.66
C GLY A 129 12.41 0.42 -6.57
N GLN A 130 13.33 0.78 -7.47
CA GLN A 130 14.73 0.31 -7.41
C GLN A 130 15.48 0.88 -6.20
N GLN A 131 15.23 2.14 -5.85
CA GLN A 131 15.80 2.77 -4.65
C GLN A 131 15.30 2.11 -3.37
N GLU A 132 13.98 1.90 -3.27
CA GLU A 132 13.35 1.23 -2.11
C GLU A 132 13.88 -0.23 -1.94
N GLU A 133 14.12 -0.94 -3.04
CA GLU A 133 14.66 -2.31 -3.01
C GLU A 133 16.12 -2.35 -2.53
N GLN A 134 16.91 -1.30 -2.82
CA GLN A 134 18.28 -1.12 -2.31
C GLN A 134 18.31 -0.77 -0.82
N GLU A 135 17.39 0.10 -0.38
CA GLU A 135 17.30 0.56 1.01
C GLU A 135 16.84 -0.55 1.96
N GLU A 136 15.80 -1.29 1.57
CA GLU A 136 15.17 -2.33 2.42
C GLU A 136 15.90 -3.69 2.36
N GLN A 137 16.97 -3.83 1.57
CA GLN A 137 17.76 -5.07 1.43
C GLN A 137 16.92 -6.34 1.24
N GLY A 138 15.78 -6.24 0.53
CA GLY A 138 14.86 -7.35 0.32
C GLY A 138 13.94 -7.72 1.50
N ARG A 139 13.96 -7.00 2.64
CA ARG A 139 13.08 -7.26 3.79
C ARG A 139 11.71 -6.59 3.62
N ASP A 140 10.63 -7.22 4.09
CA ASP A 140 9.30 -6.58 4.08
C ASP A 140 9.16 -5.44 5.08
N LEU A 141 8.15 -4.59 4.86
CA LEU A 141 7.82 -3.49 5.76
C LEU A 141 7.81 -3.99 7.22
N PRO A 142 8.42 -3.26 8.17
CA PRO A 142 8.60 -3.70 9.56
C PRO A 142 7.28 -3.96 10.29
N GLU A 143 6.16 -3.50 9.74
CA GLU A 143 4.79 -3.72 10.22
C GLU A 143 4.26 -5.14 9.93
N LEU A 144 5.04 -6.03 9.28
CA LEU A 144 4.63 -7.40 8.98
C LEU A 144 4.57 -8.32 10.20
N GLY A 145 3.38 -8.35 10.80
CA GLY A 145 2.89 -9.44 11.64
C GLY A 145 2.61 -10.70 10.83
N GLU A 146 3.66 -11.46 10.53
CA GLU A 146 3.69 -12.94 10.61
C GLU A 146 5.05 -13.42 11.17
N ALA A 147 6.13 -12.65 11.02
CA ALA A 147 7.46 -12.96 11.55
C ALA A 147 7.81 -12.27 12.89
N ALA A 148 7.04 -11.28 13.32
CA ALA A 148 7.09 -10.78 14.68
C ALA A 148 6.03 -11.50 15.52
N SER A 149 6.19 -12.80 15.74
CA SER A 149 5.70 -13.34 17.01
C SER A 149 6.32 -12.47 18.10
N LEU A 150 5.50 -11.63 18.72
CA LEU A 150 5.89 -10.90 19.91
C LEU A 150 6.09 -11.96 20.98
N THR A 151 7.30 -12.47 21.05
CA THR A 151 7.70 -13.43 22.08
C THR A 151 7.88 -12.70 23.40
N SER A 152 7.58 -13.34 24.51
CA SER A 152 7.84 -12.81 25.85
C SER A 152 9.28 -12.30 26.00
N GLU A 153 10.26 -13.00 25.44
CA GLU A 153 11.68 -12.60 25.45
C GLU A 153 11.95 -11.26 24.74
N LYS A 154 11.37 -11.05 23.55
CA LYS A 154 11.49 -9.78 22.81
C LYS A 154 10.81 -8.64 23.55
N LEU A 155 9.64 -8.90 24.14
CA LEU A 155 8.93 -7.92 24.95
C LEU A 155 9.72 -7.56 26.21
N GLU A 156 10.35 -8.54 26.86
CA GLU A 156 11.18 -8.32 28.03
C GLU A 156 12.40 -7.44 27.73
N LYS A 157 13.11 -7.72 26.64
CA LYS A 157 14.25 -6.89 26.18
C LYS A 157 13.80 -5.45 25.89
N ALA A 158 12.66 -5.27 25.25
CA ALA A 158 12.11 -3.94 24.99
C ALA A 158 11.76 -3.19 26.30
N VAL A 159 11.17 -3.89 27.29
CA VAL A 159 10.86 -3.31 28.61
C VAL A 159 12.13 -2.91 29.34
N GLN A 160 13.19 -3.73 29.30
CA GLN A 160 14.48 -3.41 29.91
C GLN A 160 15.12 -2.14 29.29
N GLN A 161 15.09 -2.02 27.96
CA GLN A 161 15.59 -0.82 27.28
C GLN A 161 14.78 0.44 27.67
N LEU A 162 13.46 0.32 27.80
CA LEU A 162 12.61 1.43 28.26
C LEU A 162 12.88 1.80 29.73
N GLU A 163 13.22 0.83 30.57
CA GLU A 163 13.64 1.06 31.97
C GLU A 163 14.98 1.80 32.05
N GLU A 164 15.97 1.44 31.22
CA GLU A 164 17.25 2.15 31.11
C GLU A 164 17.05 3.59 30.62
N GLN A 165 16.19 3.80 29.63
CA GLN A 165 15.83 5.15 29.17
C GLN A 165 15.15 5.98 30.27
N LEU A 166 14.37 5.33 31.15
CA LEU A 166 13.74 5.98 32.29
C LEU A 166 14.76 6.36 33.39
N GLN A 167 15.88 5.64 33.52
CA GLN A 167 16.99 6.05 34.40
C GLN A 167 17.59 7.39 33.95
N ASN A 168 17.73 7.60 32.64
CA ASN A 168 18.25 8.84 32.06
C ASN A 168 17.22 9.98 32.05
N LYS A 169 15.91 9.68 32.08
CA LYS A 169 14.81 10.66 32.11
C LYS A 169 13.75 10.32 33.17
N PRO A 170 14.08 10.45 34.48
CA PRO A 170 13.24 9.91 35.56
C PRO A 170 11.91 10.64 35.79
N LYS A 171 11.75 11.85 35.24
CA LYS A 171 10.52 12.67 35.39
C LYS A 171 9.45 12.39 34.32
N ASP A 172 9.72 11.48 33.38
CA ASP A 172 8.78 11.18 32.29
C ASP A 172 7.62 10.30 32.79
N LYS A 173 6.57 10.95 33.30
CA LYS A 173 5.36 10.31 33.86
C LYS A 173 4.66 9.33 32.89
N PRO A 174 4.43 9.65 31.59
CA PRO A 174 3.80 8.71 30.67
C PRO A 174 4.67 7.47 30.44
N LEU A 175 5.99 7.63 30.27
CA LEU A 175 6.91 6.51 30.07
C LEU A 175 6.94 5.57 31.29
N LYS A 176 6.99 6.13 32.50
CA LYS A 176 6.92 5.35 33.76
C LYS A 176 5.62 4.56 33.90
N LYS A 177 4.49 5.12 33.47
CA LYS A 177 3.19 4.41 33.46
C LYS A 177 3.19 3.27 32.44
N ALA A 178 3.69 3.52 31.23
CA ALA A 178 3.78 2.51 30.17
C ALA A 178 4.65 1.32 30.60
N VAL A 179 5.86 1.56 31.11
CA VAL A 179 6.76 0.53 31.63
C VAL A 179 6.10 -0.28 32.75
N ARG A 180 5.39 0.37 33.68
CA ARG A 180 4.68 -0.32 34.76
C ARG A 180 3.60 -1.26 34.24
N VAL A 181 2.81 -0.84 33.24
CA VAL A 181 1.77 -1.68 32.63
C VAL A 181 2.40 -2.86 31.88
N LEU A 182 3.44 -2.60 31.10
CA LEU A 182 4.17 -3.63 30.36
C LEU A 182 4.75 -4.70 31.30
N ARG A 183 5.42 -4.28 32.37
CA ARG A 183 6.08 -5.18 33.34
C ARG A 183 5.09 -5.96 34.20
N LYS A 184 4.04 -5.31 34.71
CA LYS A 184 3.14 -5.90 35.71
C LYS A 184 1.96 -6.67 35.13
N ASP A 185 1.53 -6.35 33.90
CA ASP A 185 0.30 -6.91 33.34
C ASP A 185 0.53 -7.60 31.99
N LEU A 186 1.15 -6.92 31.02
CA LEU A 186 1.26 -7.44 29.65
C LEU A 186 2.30 -8.57 29.52
N LEU A 187 3.48 -8.42 30.13
CA LEU A 187 4.54 -9.44 30.08
C LEU A 187 4.13 -10.78 30.73
N PRO A 188 3.57 -10.82 31.96
CA PRO A 188 3.16 -12.08 32.57
C PRO A 188 2.02 -12.78 31.83
N ARG A 189 1.09 -12.01 31.25
CA ARG A 189 -0.01 -12.56 30.43
C ARG A 189 0.52 -13.23 29.17
N LEU A 190 1.48 -12.59 28.49
CA LEU A 190 2.09 -13.13 27.28
C LEU A 190 2.85 -14.45 27.57
N GLN A 191 3.64 -14.49 28.64
CA GLN A 191 4.32 -15.71 29.10
C GLN A 191 3.31 -16.84 29.40
N LYS A 192 2.18 -16.52 30.03
CA LYS A 192 1.12 -17.49 30.30
C LYS A 192 0.49 -18.03 29.00
N TYR A 193 0.27 -17.18 28.00
CA TYR A 193 -0.28 -17.61 26.72
C TYR A 193 0.68 -18.51 25.95
N GLU A 194 1.98 -18.21 25.97
CA GLU A 194 3.02 -19.06 25.38
C GLU A 194 3.09 -20.44 26.06
N GLN A 195 3.02 -20.48 27.40
CA GLN A 195 2.98 -21.73 28.16
C GLN A 195 1.74 -22.57 27.82
N ASN A 196 0.57 -21.94 27.76
CA ASN A 196 -0.67 -22.63 27.39
C ASN A 196 -0.62 -23.17 25.96
N GLN A 197 -0.01 -22.42 25.03
CA GLN A 197 0.17 -22.84 23.65
C GLN A 197 1.12 -24.04 23.54
N ALA A 198 2.15 -24.12 24.38
CA ALA A 198 3.07 -25.26 24.44
C ALA A 198 2.43 -26.54 25.01
N ILE A 199 1.35 -26.42 25.80
CA ILE A 199 0.60 -27.57 26.36
C ILE A 199 -0.43 -28.10 25.35
N LEU A 200 -0.93 -27.24 24.46
CA LEU A 200 -1.96 -27.58 23.47
C LEU A 200 -1.40 -28.18 22.16
N GLY A 201 -0.08 -28.05 21.92
CA GLY A 201 0.63 -28.62 20.77
C GLY A 201 1.30 -29.94 21.11
#